data_AF-A0A936SR24-F1
#
_entry.id   AF-A0A936SR24-F1
#
_cell.length_a   1.000
_cell.length_b   1.000
_cell.length_c   1.000
_cell.angle_alpha   90.00
_cell.angle_beta   90.00
_cell.angle_gamma   90.00
#
_symmetry.space_group_name_H-M   'P 1'
#
loop_
_entity.id
_entity.type
_entity.pdbx_description
1 polymer ?
#
loop_
_entity_poly.entity_id
_entity_poly.type
_entity_poly.pdbx_seq_one_letter_code
_entity_poly.pdbx_strand_id
1 'polypeptide(L)'
;MNKKKLDETSVMNELKSNSLFFKREVQPLGQPEPSPVIPSPAAQEKTPAPVSPLVRDTVTPRYHATTSDTTVPRPQEPILETTRKAVKQFGKEAATHRFTLSEKKALKAIEREYSEQGIRTSENEITRIAINYMLEDYQVNRKKSIVAQVLELLNS
;
A
#
# COMPACT_ATOMS: atom_id res chain seq x y z
N MET A 1 7.22 7.34 -51.62
CA MET A 1 6.78 7.89 -50.31
C MET A 1 5.47 8.62 -50.51
N ASN A 2 4.34 8.03 -50.12
CA ASN A 2 3.02 8.64 -50.26
C ASN A 2 2.74 9.53 -49.04
N LYS A 3 2.55 10.83 -49.27
CA LYS A 3 2.15 11.79 -48.25
C LYS A 3 0.64 11.63 -48.02
N LYS A 4 0.24 11.08 -46.88
CA LYS A 4 -1.16 11.13 -46.43
C LYS A 4 -1.48 12.59 -46.08
N LYS A 5 -2.42 13.20 -46.81
CA LYS A 5 -2.96 14.52 -46.45
C LYS A 5 -4.04 14.34 -45.38
N LEU A 6 -4.02 15.22 -44.39
CA LEU A 6 -5.02 15.29 -43.33
C LEU A 6 -6.34 15.82 -43.92
N ASP A 7 -7.44 15.15 -43.62
CA ASP A 7 -8.77 15.53 -44.09
C ASP A 7 -9.41 16.54 -43.13
N GLU A 8 -9.23 17.82 -43.44
CA GLU A 8 -9.71 18.95 -42.66
C GLU A 8 -11.25 19.02 -42.59
N THR A 9 -11.95 18.40 -43.54
CA THR A 9 -13.41 18.43 -43.58
C THR A 9 -14.05 17.53 -42.52
N SER A 10 -13.41 16.41 -42.17
CA SER A 10 -13.88 15.52 -41.10
C SER A 10 -13.78 16.17 -39.71
N VAL A 11 -12.76 17.01 -39.48
CA VAL A 11 -12.55 17.69 -38.19
C VAL A 11 -13.59 18.78 -37.94
N MET A 12 -13.97 19.52 -38.99
CA MET A 12 -14.96 20.59 -38.90
C MET A 12 -16.38 20.07 -38.60
N ASN A 13 -16.69 18.83 -38.98
CA ASN A 13 -18.01 18.25 -38.78
C ASN A 13 -18.25 17.77 -37.33
N GLU A 14 -17.20 17.33 -36.62
CA GLU A 14 -17.26 16.92 -35.21
C GLU A 14 -17.43 18.10 -34.24
N LEU A 15 -16.83 19.25 -34.53
CA LEU A 15 -16.95 20.45 -33.70
C LEU A 15 -18.34 21.09 -33.71
N LYS A 16 -19.10 20.88 -34.80
CA LYS A 16 -20.41 21.53 -35.01
C LYS A 16 -21.60 20.64 -34.66
N SER A 17 -21.39 19.36 -34.35
CA SER A 17 -22.49 18.40 -34.20
C SER A 17 -22.36 17.52 -32.95
N ASN A 18 -23.16 17.84 -31.93
CA ASN A 18 -23.63 16.91 -30.89
C ASN A 18 -22.57 16.14 -30.08
N SER A 19 -21.63 16.86 -29.46
CA SER A 19 -20.85 16.25 -28.37
C SER A 19 -21.79 15.86 -27.22
N LEU A 20 -21.80 14.58 -26.86
CA LEU A 20 -22.45 14.06 -25.64
C LEU A 20 -21.81 14.60 -24.34
N PHE A 21 -20.64 15.24 -24.44
CA PHE A 21 -19.87 15.75 -23.31
C PHE A 21 -20.32 17.13 -22.81
N PHE A 22 -21.09 17.88 -23.61
CA PHE A 22 -21.67 19.16 -23.21
C PHE A 22 -23.18 19.10 -23.32
N LYS A 23 -23.83 18.50 -22.31
CA LYS A 23 -25.28 18.56 -22.15
C LYS A 23 -25.66 19.20 -20.81
N ARG A 24 -26.09 20.46 -20.96
CA ARG A 24 -27.21 21.18 -20.34
C ARG A 24 -27.24 21.35 -18.81
N GLU A 25 -27.29 22.62 -18.41
CA GLU A 25 -27.62 23.11 -17.07
C GLU A 25 -28.85 22.41 -16.47
N VAL A 26 -28.68 21.90 -15.26
CA VAL A 26 -29.74 21.30 -14.44
C VAL A 26 -30.26 22.39 -13.50
N GLN A 27 -31.47 22.88 -13.71
CA GLN A 27 -32.19 23.67 -12.69
C GLN A 27 -32.82 22.72 -11.65
N PRO A 28 -32.88 23.13 -10.36
CA PRO A 28 -33.15 22.22 -9.25
C PRO A 28 -34.65 22.12 -8.93
N LEU A 29 -35.15 20.90 -8.71
CA LEU A 29 -36.47 20.66 -8.12
C LEU A 29 -36.35 19.68 -6.94
N GLY A 30 -36.61 20.20 -5.74
CA GLY A 30 -37.33 19.54 -4.63
C GLY A 30 -36.79 18.25 -4.00
N GLN A 31 -36.28 18.34 -2.77
CA GLN A 31 -36.35 17.29 -1.74
C GLN A 31 -37.62 17.49 -0.87
N PRO A 32 -37.95 16.61 0.11
CA PRO A 32 -38.17 15.16 0.07
C PRO A 32 -39.53 14.78 0.72
N GLU A 33 -40.09 13.59 0.46
CA GLU A 33 -41.20 13.02 1.27
C GLU A 33 -40.84 11.66 1.90
N PRO A 34 -41.42 11.32 3.06
CA PRO A 34 -40.79 10.48 4.07
C PRO A 34 -41.22 9.00 4.07
N SER A 35 -40.34 8.17 4.63
CA SER A 35 -40.46 6.72 4.86
C SER A 35 -41.62 6.30 5.76
N PRO A 36 -42.14 5.06 5.63
CA PRO A 36 -42.73 4.33 6.74
C PRO A 36 -41.74 3.33 7.36
N VAL A 37 -41.63 3.46 8.67
CA VAL A 37 -40.85 2.65 9.62
C VAL A 37 -41.52 1.29 9.82
N ILE A 38 -40.78 0.19 9.65
CA ILE A 38 -41.20 -1.14 10.10
C ILE A 38 -40.58 -1.37 11.49
N PRO A 39 -41.38 -1.69 12.53
CA PRO A 39 -40.88 -1.91 13.88
C PRO A 39 -40.16 -3.25 14.03
N SER A 40 -39.01 -3.19 14.71
CA SER A 40 -38.22 -4.30 15.22
C SER A 40 -38.87 -4.93 16.46
N PRO A 41 -39.01 -6.27 16.56
CA PRO A 41 -39.31 -6.91 17.83
C PRO A 41 -38.03 -7.16 18.64
N ALA A 42 -38.04 -6.63 19.86
CA ALA A 42 -37.06 -6.85 20.89
C ALA A 42 -37.18 -8.25 21.53
N ALA A 43 -36.06 -8.64 22.17
CA ALA A 43 -35.92 -9.52 23.32
C ALA A 43 -36.04 -11.05 23.11
N GLN A 44 -34.95 -11.75 23.44
CA GLN A 44 -34.95 -12.63 24.61
C GLN A 44 -33.53 -13.01 25.06
N GLU A 45 -33.27 -12.74 26.34
CA GLU A 45 -32.14 -13.20 27.14
C GLU A 45 -32.14 -14.74 27.30
N LYS A 46 -30.95 -15.34 27.49
CA LYS A 46 -30.56 -16.01 28.75
C LYS A 46 -29.23 -16.79 28.61
N THR A 47 -28.25 -16.34 29.38
CA THR A 47 -27.13 -17.13 29.95
C THR A 47 -27.67 -18.22 30.91
N PRO A 48 -26.96 -19.35 31.14
CA PRO A 48 -25.81 -19.33 32.08
C PRO A 48 -24.64 -20.28 31.73
N ALA A 49 -23.44 -19.86 32.14
CA ALA A 49 -22.31 -20.73 32.54
C ALA A 49 -22.23 -20.70 34.10
N PRO A 50 -21.29 -21.37 34.81
CA PRO A 50 -20.26 -22.36 34.40
C PRO A 50 -20.20 -23.61 35.33
N VAL A 51 -19.46 -24.65 34.94
CA VAL A 51 -18.97 -25.67 35.89
C VAL A 51 -17.50 -25.99 35.59
N SER A 52 -16.63 -25.77 36.58
CA SER A 52 -15.26 -26.28 36.74
C SER A 52 -15.30 -27.42 37.79
N PRO A 53 -14.30 -28.32 37.99
CA PRO A 53 -12.86 -28.02 37.91
C PRO A 53 -11.87 -29.16 37.55
N LEU A 54 -10.58 -28.78 37.53
CA LEU A 54 -9.39 -29.53 37.99
C LEU A 54 -8.87 -30.74 37.19
N VAL A 55 -7.75 -30.55 36.45
CA VAL A 55 -6.53 -31.38 36.59
C VAL A 55 -5.31 -30.51 36.25
N ARG A 56 -4.39 -30.39 37.20
CA ARG A 56 -3.04 -29.85 37.00
C ARG A 56 -2.14 -31.02 36.60
N ASP A 57 -1.51 -30.95 35.44
CA ASP A 57 -0.31 -31.74 35.17
C ASP A 57 0.84 -30.83 34.81
N THR A 58 1.78 -30.76 35.77
CA THR A 58 3.03 -30.02 35.70
C THR A 58 4.01 -30.84 34.86
N VAL A 59 4.11 -30.56 33.56
CA VAL A 59 5.21 -31.10 32.75
C VAL A 59 6.35 -30.10 32.77
N THR A 60 7.41 -30.46 33.51
CA THR A 60 8.69 -29.77 33.55
C THR A 60 9.29 -29.65 32.15
N PRO A 61 9.62 -28.44 31.64
CA PRO A 61 10.34 -28.30 30.38
C PRO A 61 11.80 -28.72 30.56
N ARG A 62 12.22 -29.79 29.88
CA ARG A 62 13.63 -30.18 29.78
C ARG A 62 14.36 -29.16 28.90
N TYR A 63 15.27 -28.42 29.52
CA TYR A 63 16.23 -27.55 28.85
C TYR A 63 17.09 -28.35 27.86
N HIS A 64 16.77 -28.29 26.58
CA HIS A 64 17.78 -28.48 25.53
C HIS A 64 18.49 -27.15 25.31
N ALA A 65 19.56 -26.94 26.07
CA ALA A 65 20.56 -25.94 25.76
C ALA A 65 21.31 -26.39 24.49
N THR A 66 20.77 -26.03 23.32
CA THR A 66 21.55 -25.93 22.10
C THR A 66 21.84 -24.45 21.90
N THR A 67 23.11 -24.11 21.92
CA THR A 67 23.68 -22.81 21.56
C THR A 67 23.16 -22.35 20.20
N SER A 68 22.01 -21.68 20.19
CA SER A 68 21.61 -20.82 19.10
C SER A 68 22.55 -19.62 19.16
N ASP A 69 23.56 -19.66 18.29
CA ASP A 69 24.35 -18.52 17.87
C ASP A 69 23.42 -17.30 17.77
N THR A 70 23.50 -16.43 18.79
CA THR A 70 22.48 -15.44 19.09
C THR A 70 22.72 -14.24 18.18
N THR A 71 22.38 -14.41 16.91
CA THR A 71 21.96 -13.27 16.09
C THR A 71 20.67 -12.77 16.72
N VAL A 72 20.79 -11.77 17.60
CA VAL A 72 19.62 -11.10 18.18
C VAL A 72 18.76 -10.64 17.00
N PRO A 73 17.54 -11.18 16.83
CA PRO A 73 16.66 -10.71 15.77
C PRO A 73 16.43 -9.23 16.02
N ARG A 74 16.89 -8.38 15.10
CA ARG A 74 16.61 -6.95 15.17
C ARG A 74 15.09 -6.80 15.28
N PRO A 75 14.56 -6.05 16.25
CA PRO A 75 13.13 -5.82 16.31
C PRO A 75 12.74 -5.11 15.01
N GLN A 76 12.02 -5.81 14.13
CA GLN A 76 11.55 -5.27 12.85
C GLN A 76 10.34 -4.36 13.04
N GLU A 77 9.58 -4.58 14.11
CA GLU A 77 8.42 -3.80 14.53
C GLU A 77 8.63 -2.27 14.49
N PRO A 78 9.69 -1.69 15.11
CA PRO A 78 9.92 -0.25 15.06
C PRO A 78 10.21 0.28 13.64
N ILE A 79 10.87 -0.51 12.78
CA ILE A 79 11.21 -0.10 11.42
C ILE A 79 9.96 -0.10 10.54
N LEU A 80 9.14 -1.14 10.67
CA LEU A 80 7.87 -1.25 9.94
C LEU A 80 6.92 -0.10 10.28
N GLU A 81 6.77 0.20 11.58
CA GLU A 81 5.86 1.25 12.02
C GLU A 81 6.36 2.65 11.61
N THR A 82 7.67 2.90 11.71
CA THR A 82 8.28 4.16 11.26
C THR A 82 8.13 4.34 9.76
N THR A 83 8.41 3.30 8.98
CA THR A 83 8.27 3.31 7.51
C THR A 83 6.81 3.53 7.11
N ARG A 84 5.86 2.85 7.76
CA ARG A 84 4.43 3.01 7.51
C ARG A 84 3.97 4.45 7.75
N LYS A 85 4.44 5.08 8.82
CA LYS A 85 4.14 6.50 9.11
C LYS A 85 4.73 7.42 8.05
N ALA A 86 5.99 7.21 7.68
CA ALA A 86 6.68 8.04 6.69
C ALA A 86 6.01 7.99 5.31
N VAL A 87 5.67 6.79 4.81
CA VAL A 87 5.06 6.60 3.48
C VAL A 87 3.66 7.24 3.39
N LYS A 88 2.90 7.26 4.49
CA LYS A 88 1.58 7.91 4.54
C LYS A 88 1.65 9.45 4.57
N GLN A 89 2.78 10.03 4.93
CA GLN A 89 2.94 11.49 4.91
C GLN A 89 3.14 11.98 3.47
N PHE A 90 2.43 13.05 3.10
CA PHE A 90 2.63 13.70 1.80
C PHE A 90 4.00 14.38 1.75
N GLY A 91 4.79 14.05 0.72
CA GLY A 91 6.05 14.72 0.44
C GLY A 91 5.81 16.10 -0.15
N LYS A 92 6.61 17.09 0.26
CA LYS A 92 6.60 18.44 -0.33
C LYS A 92 7.49 18.55 -1.56
N GLU A 93 8.47 17.65 -1.69
CA GLU A 93 9.48 17.65 -2.73
C GLU A 93 9.17 16.56 -3.76
N ALA A 94 9.11 16.96 -5.03
CA ALA A 94 9.01 16.01 -6.12
C ALA A 94 10.39 15.36 -6.35
N ALA A 95 10.41 14.04 -6.42
CA ALA A 95 11.61 13.28 -6.77
C ALA A 95 11.35 12.48 -8.05
N THR A 96 12.21 12.66 -9.06
CA THR A 96 12.18 11.86 -10.29
C THR A 96 13.39 10.94 -10.30
N HIS A 97 13.14 9.64 -10.42
CA HIS A 97 14.19 8.61 -10.50
C HIS A 97 14.14 7.96 -11.89
N ARG A 98 15.32 7.73 -12.46
CA ARG A 98 15.42 7.01 -13.73
C ARG A 98 15.60 5.53 -13.46
N PHE A 99 14.54 4.76 -13.67
CA PHE A 99 14.59 3.31 -13.61
C PHE A 99 15.05 2.70 -14.94
N THR A 100 15.86 1.66 -14.85
CA THR A 100 16.10 0.72 -15.93
C THR A 100 14.83 -0.09 -16.24
N LEU A 101 14.81 -0.77 -17.39
CA LEU A 101 13.67 -1.62 -17.77
C LEU A 101 13.46 -2.79 -16.81
N SER A 102 14.54 -3.36 -16.27
CA SER A 102 14.48 -4.46 -15.30
C SER A 102 13.89 -4.00 -13.97
N GLU A 103 14.33 -2.86 -13.44
CA GLU A 103 13.79 -2.29 -12.20
C GLU A 103 12.31 -1.95 -12.34
N LYS A 104 11.92 -1.32 -13.45
CA LYS A 104 10.51 -0.98 -13.71
C LYS A 104 9.63 -2.23 -13.81
N LYS A 105 10.14 -3.32 -14.41
CA LYS A 105 9.42 -4.61 -14.46
C LYS A 105 9.29 -5.23 -13.07
N ALA A 106 10.33 -5.18 -12.24
CA ALA A 106 10.30 -5.69 -10.88
C ALA A 106 9.26 -4.94 -10.02
N LEU A 107 9.23 -3.60 -10.10
CA LEU A 107 8.25 -2.79 -9.37
C LEU A 107 6.81 -3.11 -9.80
N LYS A 108 6.57 -3.26 -11.11
CA LYS A 108 5.24 -3.69 -11.62
C LYS A 108 4.84 -5.10 -11.19
N ALA A 109 5.80 -6.01 -11.08
CA ALA A 109 5.53 -7.36 -10.60
C ALA A 109 5.04 -7.32 -9.15
N ILE A 110 5.70 -6.53 -8.29
CA ILE A 110 5.29 -6.31 -6.91
C ILE A 110 3.89 -5.69 -6.84
N GLU A 111 3.63 -4.60 -7.60
CA GLU A 111 2.29 -3.98 -7.63
C GLU A 111 1.19 -4.98 -7.99
N ARG A 112 1.44 -5.82 -9.01
CA ARG A 112 0.49 -6.82 -9.47
C ARG A 112 0.23 -7.87 -8.40
N GLU A 113 1.28 -8.41 -7.78
CA GLU A 113 1.18 -9.43 -6.74
C GLU A 113 0.31 -8.96 -5.57
N TYR A 114 0.53 -7.73 -5.08
CA TYR A 114 -0.29 -7.17 -4.01
C TYR A 114 -1.71 -6.82 -4.46
N SER A 115 -1.88 -6.36 -5.70
CA SER A 115 -3.21 -6.10 -6.25
C SER A 115 -4.05 -7.38 -6.37
N GLU A 116 -3.45 -8.52 -6.71
CA GLU A 116 -4.13 -9.82 -6.73
C GLU A 116 -4.59 -10.25 -5.32
N GLN A 117 -3.93 -9.77 -4.28
CA GLN A 117 -4.31 -9.96 -2.87
C GLN A 117 -5.32 -8.90 -2.38
N GLY A 118 -5.80 -8.01 -3.26
CA GLY A 118 -6.72 -6.92 -2.90
C GLY A 118 -6.06 -5.72 -2.22
N ILE A 119 -4.73 -5.67 -2.16
CA ILE A 119 -3.96 -4.56 -1.57
C ILE A 119 -3.57 -3.60 -2.68
N ARG A 120 -4.07 -2.37 -2.61
CA ARG A 120 -3.69 -1.31 -3.55
C ARG A 120 -2.38 -0.68 -3.10
N THR A 121 -1.40 -0.67 -3.99
CA THR A 121 -0.10 0.00 -3.82
C THR A 121 0.32 0.63 -5.15
N SER A 122 1.30 1.51 -5.08
CA SER A 122 1.90 2.19 -6.23
C SER A 122 3.42 2.11 -6.19
N GLU A 123 4.04 2.32 -7.35
CA GLU A 123 5.49 2.41 -7.51
C GLU A 123 6.09 3.45 -6.58
N ASN A 124 5.39 4.58 -6.40
CA ASN A 124 5.81 5.63 -5.50
C ASN A 124 5.85 5.14 -4.04
N GLU A 125 4.83 4.41 -3.58
CA GLU A 125 4.82 3.82 -2.23
C GLU A 125 5.94 2.79 -2.06
N ILE A 126 6.11 1.89 -3.03
CA ILE A 126 7.16 0.85 -3.00
C ILE A 126 8.55 1.51 -2.95
N THR A 127 8.77 2.54 -3.78
CA THR A 127 10.03 3.29 -3.81
C THR A 127 10.29 3.99 -2.48
N ARG A 128 9.26 4.61 -1.88
CA ARG A 128 9.41 5.25 -0.56
C ARG A 128 9.67 4.25 0.55
N ILE A 129 9.08 3.06 0.51
CA ILE A 129 9.38 1.97 1.45
C ILE A 129 10.87 1.60 1.35
N ALA A 130 11.37 1.37 0.14
CA ALA A 130 12.77 1.01 -0.09
C ALA A 130 13.73 2.10 0.42
N ILE A 131 13.46 3.37 0.13
CA ILE A 131 14.28 4.50 0.60
C ILE A 131 14.29 4.57 2.13
N ASN A 132 13.13 4.49 2.78
CA ASN A 132 13.08 4.56 4.25
C ASN A 132 13.83 3.39 4.90
N TYR A 133 13.73 2.18 4.33
CA TYR A 133 14.50 1.04 4.79
C TYR A 133 16.01 1.29 4.69
N MET A 134 16.49 1.81 3.55
CA MET A 134 17.90 2.13 3.35
C MET A 134 18.39 3.22 4.31
N LEU A 135 17.57 4.24 4.57
CA LEU A 135 17.90 5.30 5.52
C LEU A 135 18.00 4.78 6.95
N GLU A 136 17.07 3.94 7.37
CA GLU A 136 17.10 3.31 8.70
C GLU A 136 18.32 2.40 8.86
N ASP A 137 18.61 1.56 7.85
CA ASP A 137 19.81 0.73 7.83
C ASP A 137 21.08 1.57 7.98
N TYR A 138 21.16 2.71 7.26
CA TYR A 138 22.27 3.63 7.38
C TYR A 138 22.37 4.27 8.76
N GLN A 139 21.26 4.67 9.38
CA GLN A 139 21.27 5.28 10.72
C GLN A 139 21.82 4.32 11.78
N VAL A 140 21.43 3.05 11.72
CA VAL A 140 21.84 2.03 12.69
C VAL A 140 23.26 1.51 12.41
N ASN A 141 23.56 1.16 11.16
CA ASN A 141 24.77 0.44 10.80
C ASN A 141 25.90 1.34 10.28
N ARG A 142 25.61 2.59 9.90
CA ARG A 142 26.57 3.60 9.42
C ARG A 142 27.45 3.05 8.30
N LYS A 143 28.77 2.99 8.48
CA LYS A 143 29.72 2.45 7.49
C LYS A 143 29.48 0.99 7.12
N LYS A 144 28.80 0.22 7.98
CA LYS A 144 28.43 -1.17 7.72
C LYS A 144 27.07 -1.31 7.02
N SER A 145 26.36 -0.23 6.75
CA SER A 145 25.09 -0.28 6.02
C SER A 145 25.29 -0.69 4.56
N ILE A 146 24.24 -1.21 3.93
CA ILE A 146 24.28 -1.60 2.51
C ILE A 146 24.60 -0.37 1.63
N VAL A 147 24.04 0.78 1.96
CA VAL A 147 24.28 2.03 1.22
C VAL A 147 25.74 2.43 1.30
N ALA A 148 26.35 2.41 2.50
CA ALA A 148 27.76 2.78 2.66
C ALA A 148 28.69 1.83 1.89
N GLN A 149 28.44 0.52 1.99
CA GLN A 149 29.25 -0.50 1.31
C GLN A 149 29.15 -0.39 -0.22
N VAL A 150 27.93 -0.22 -0.76
CA VAL A 150 27.75 -0.05 -2.21
C VAL A 150 28.38 1.25 -2.70
N LEU A 151 28.25 2.35 -1.95
CA LEU A 151 28.90 3.61 -2.31
C LEU A 151 30.43 3.50 -2.31
N GLU A 152 31.02 2.77 -1.37
CA GLU A 152 32.47 2.53 -1.35
C GLU A 152 32.92 1.74 -2.59
N LEU A 153 32.20 0.67 -2.94
CA LEU A 153 32.49 -0.15 -4.13
C LEU A 153 32.30 0.58 -5.45
N LEU A 154 31.39 1.57 -5.53
CA LEU A 154 31.16 2.37 -6.73
C LEU A 154 32.22 3.47 -6.94
N ASN A 155 32.93 3.87 -5.89
CA ASN A 155 33.89 4.98 -5.92
C ASN A 155 35.34 4.54 -5.62
N SER A 156 35.59 3.23 -5.54
CA SER A 156 36.92 2.63 -5.44
C SER A 156 37.48 2.32 -6.82
#